data_AF-A0A024TIB4-F1
#
_entry.id   AF-A0A024TIB4-F1
#
_cell.length_a   1.000
_cell.length_b   1.000
_cell.length_c   1.000
_cell.angle_alpha   90.00
_cell.angle_beta   90.00
_cell.angle_gamma   90.00
#
_symmetry.space_group_name_H-M   'P 1'
#
loop_
_entity.id
_entity.type
_entity.pdbx_description
1 polymer ?
#
loop_
_entity_poly.entity_id
_entity_poly.type
_entity_poly.pdbx_seq_one_letter_code
_entity_poly.pdbx_strand_id
1 'polypeptide(L)'
;MATHTLEDLVAAVLKSFDELQASLLDKTFMTLQKVMECIFKIGGDNSFKLPHQKKNALLKKGPLPPQLECDDEVSAALDAMGERIDFERRVDILSDLFDNGCQFQDKADLSDSICSQLVGVELVSDE
;
A
#
# COMPACT_ATOMS: atom_id res chain seq x y z
N MET A 1 15.03 32.02 8.78
CA MET A 1 15.75 32.81 7.76
C MET A 1 14.88 32.79 6.52
N ALA A 2 14.47 33.95 6.00
CA ALA A 2 13.73 34.01 4.75
C ALA A 2 14.72 33.88 3.58
N THR A 3 14.41 33.01 2.62
CA THR A 3 15.19 32.80 1.40
C THR A 3 14.66 33.75 0.33
N HIS A 4 15.48 34.68 -0.14
CA HIS A 4 15.06 35.72 -1.09
C HIS A 4 15.63 35.52 -2.49
N THR A 5 16.57 34.58 -2.65
CA THR A 5 17.15 34.18 -3.94
C THR A 5 17.11 32.66 -4.12
N LEU A 6 17.30 32.21 -5.36
CA LEU A 6 17.43 30.77 -5.66
C LEU A 6 18.62 30.15 -4.92
N GLU A 7 19.75 30.85 -4.85
CA GLU A 7 20.94 30.33 -4.16
C GLU A 7 20.73 30.21 -2.66
N ASP A 8 20.03 31.17 -2.04
CA ASP A 8 19.68 31.07 -0.62
C ASP A 8 18.78 29.87 -0.35
N LEU A 9 17.84 29.58 -1.28
CA LEU A 9 16.97 28.41 -1.18
C LEU A 9 17.77 27.10 -1.29
N VAL A 10 18.65 26.99 -2.29
CA VAL A 10 19.49 25.80 -2.49
C VAL A 10 20.39 25.57 -1.27
N ALA A 11 21.06 26.61 -0.79
CA ALA A 11 21.91 26.52 0.40
C ALA A 11 21.11 26.12 1.65
N ALA A 12 19.91 26.66 1.84
CA ALA A 12 19.03 26.30 2.96
C ALA A 12 18.56 24.84 2.90
N VAL A 13 18.22 24.33 1.72
CA VAL A 13 17.80 22.93 1.53
C VAL A 13 18.97 21.97 1.80
N LEU A 14 20.14 22.21 1.22
CA LEU A 14 21.33 21.39 1.44
C LEU A 14 21.71 21.34 2.91
N LYS A 15 21.73 22.51 3.57
CA LYS A 15 22.00 22.59 5.01
C LYS A 15 20.97 21.81 5.83
N SER A 16 19.68 21.92 5.50
CA SER A 16 18.62 21.19 6.20
C SER A 16 18.74 19.68 6.02
N PHE A 17 19.19 19.24 4.83
CA PHE A 17 19.46 17.84 4.54
C PHE A 17 20.65 17.31 5.35
N ASP A 18 21.76 18.06 5.40
CA ASP A 18 22.95 17.67 6.17
C ASP A 18 22.69 17.66 7.69
N GLU A 19 21.83 18.56 8.17
CA GLU A 19 21.41 18.62 9.59
C GLU A 19 20.36 17.55 9.95
N LEU A 20 19.77 16.86 8.96
CA LEU A 20 18.75 15.85 9.21
C LEU A 20 19.35 14.61 9.86
N GLN A 21 18.90 14.30 11.08
CA GLN A 21 19.36 13.12 11.79
C GLN A 21 18.69 11.85 11.25
N ALA A 22 19.47 10.83 10.88
CA ALA A 22 18.94 9.52 10.47
C ALA A 22 17.97 8.93 11.51
N SER A 23 18.27 9.10 12.81
CA SER A 23 17.37 8.64 13.88
C SER A 23 16.01 9.33 13.91
N LEU A 24 15.89 10.56 13.38
CA LEU A 24 14.61 11.23 13.20
C LEU A 24 13.82 10.57 12.08
N LEU A 25 14.48 10.19 11.00
CA LEU A 25 13.88 9.49 9.88
C LEU A 25 13.34 8.12 10.33
N ASP A 26 14.12 7.34 11.07
CA ASP A 26 13.69 6.04 11.63
C ASP A 26 12.44 6.20 12.53
N LYS A 27 12.46 7.20 13.43
CA LYS A 27 11.30 7.51 14.28
C LYS A 27 10.08 7.86 13.44
N THR A 28 10.28 8.57 12.33
CA THR A 28 9.19 9.03 11.45
C THR A 28 8.60 7.85 10.69
N PHE A 29 9.42 7.01 10.08
CA PHE A 29 8.96 5.78 9.42
C PHE A 29 8.22 4.84 10.37
N MET A 30 8.76 4.62 11.56
CA MET A 30 8.10 3.78 12.56
C MET A 30 6.73 4.36 13.00
N THR A 31 6.59 5.69 12.98
CA THR A 31 5.30 6.36 13.24
C THR A 31 4.33 6.16 12.09
N LEU A 32 4.80 6.34 10.85
CA LEU A 32 3.99 6.14 9.65
C LEU A 32 3.45 4.71 9.55
N GLN A 33 4.30 3.70 9.82
CA GLN A 33 3.87 2.30 9.86
C GLN A 33 2.76 2.08 10.89
N LYS A 34 2.86 2.69 12.09
CA LYS A 34 1.81 2.56 13.11
C LYS A 34 0.53 3.33 12.78
N VAL A 35 0.64 4.45 12.07
CA VAL A 35 -0.51 5.16 11.52
C VAL A 35 -1.27 4.26 10.55
N MET A 36 -0.57 3.61 9.60
CA MET A 36 -1.21 2.67 8.66
C MET A 36 -1.93 1.54 9.39
N GLU A 37 -1.28 0.93 10.37
CA GLU A 37 -1.90 -0.11 11.19
C GLU A 37 -3.17 0.38 11.92
N CYS A 38 -3.14 1.60 12.48
CA CYS A 38 -4.29 2.21 13.14
C CYS A 38 -5.46 2.48 12.17
N ILE A 39 -5.17 2.92 10.95
CA ILE A 39 -6.16 3.15 9.89
C ILE A 39 -6.86 1.84 9.53
N PHE A 40 -6.09 0.75 9.34
CA PHE A 40 -6.67 -0.55 9.02
C PHE A 40 -7.57 -1.09 10.11
N LYS A 41 -7.20 -0.90 11.38
CA LYS A 41 -8.03 -1.32 12.53
C LYS A 41 -9.40 -0.66 12.60
N ILE A 42 -9.57 0.52 12.01
CA ILE A 42 -10.84 1.24 12.00
C ILE A 42 -11.47 1.30 10.61
N GLY A 43 -11.11 0.37 9.73
CA GLY A 43 -11.72 0.25 8.40
C GLY A 43 -11.43 1.41 7.46
N GLY A 44 -10.26 2.06 7.60
CA GLY A 44 -9.83 3.14 6.69
C GLY A 44 -10.16 4.55 7.17
N ASP A 45 -10.77 4.72 8.34
CA ASP A 45 -11.08 6.06 8.88
C ASP A 45 -9.80 6.76 9.43
N ASN A 46 -9.86 8.09 9.54
CA ASN A 46 -8.82 8.95 10.08
C ASN A 46 -9.02 9.28 11.57
N SER A 47 -10.12 8.84 12.17
CA SER A 47 -10.45 9.07 13.59
C SER A 47 -9.73 8.09 14.54
N PHE A 48 -8.45 7.80 14.26
CA PHE A 48 -7.64 6.89 15.08
C PHE A 48 -6.87 7.63 16.18
N LYS A 49 -6.63 6.93 17.30
CA LYS A 49 -5.70 7.39 18.34
C LYS A 49 -4.36 6.69 18.15
N LEU A 50 -3.30 7.47 17.93
CA LEU A 50 -1.97 6.94 17.75
C LEU A 50 -1.32 6.57 19.10
N PRO A 51 -1.02 5.29 19.38
CA PRO A 51 -0.39 4.89 20.62
C PRO A 51 1.07 5.35 20.71
N HIS A 52 1.54 5.63 21.92
CA HIS A 52 2.91 6.08 22.14
C HIS A 52 3.91 4.92 22.02
N GLN A 53 4.65 4.86 20.90
CA GLN A 53 5.57 3.76 20.56
C GLN A 53 6.91 3.75 21.31
N LYS A 54 7.13 4.65 22.27
CA LYS A 54 8.37 4.71 23.09
C LYS A 54 9.66 4.74 22.25
N LYS A 55 9.62 5.37 21.07
CA LYS A 55 10.68 5.40 20.04
C LYS A 55 12.06 5.78 20.60
N ASN A 56 12.09 6.79 21.47
CA ASN A 56 13.33 7.24 22.13
C ASN A 56 13.92 6.19 23.08
N ALA A 57 13.07 5.40 23.76
CA ALA A 57 13.53 4.33 24.64
C ALA A 57 14.04 3.12 23.84
N LEU A 58 13.42 2.83 22.70
CA LEU A 58 13.87 1.77 21.78
C LEU A 58 15.24 2.12 21.16
N LEU A 59 15.44 3.36 20.70
CA LEU A 59 16.73 3.81 20.16
C LEU A 59 17.89 3.72 21.15
N LYS A 60 17.62 3.86 22.46
CA LYS A 60 18.63 3.66 23.50
C LYS A 60 19.07 2.20 23.64
N LYS A 61 18.24 1.25 23.19
CA LYS A 61 18.53 -0.18 23.23
C LYS A 61 19.19 -0.69 21.94
N GLY A 62 19.16 0.10 20.87
CA GLY A 62 19.73 -0.24 19.58
C GLY A 62 18.98 0.45 18.43
N PRO A 63 19.37 0.19 17.17
CA PRO A 63 18.65 0.67 16.01
C PRO A 63 17.17 0.26 16.05
N LEU A 64 16.28 1.11 15.52
CA LEU A 64 14.88 0.73 15.36
C LEU A 64 14.74 -0.35 14.29
N PRO A 65 13.78 -1.29 14.44
CA PRO A 65 13.51 -2.24 13.38
C PRO A 65 13.00 -1.49 12.13
N PRO A 66 13.41 -1.90 10.92
CA PRO A 66 12.96 -1.28 9.69
C PRO A 66 11.47 -1.51 9.41
N GLN A 67 10.91 -2.58 9.97
CA GLN A 67 9.50 -2.96 9.85
C GLN A 67 8.96 -3.32 11.22
N LEU A 68 7.78 -2.81 11.54
CA LEU A 68 7.01 -3.23 12.71
C LEU A 68 6.17 -4.45 12.38
N GLU A 69 6.07 -5.36 13.34
CA GLU A 69 5.05 -6.41 13.30
C GLU A 69 3.66 -5.76 13.40
N CYS A 70 2.78 -6.15 12.48
CA CYS A 70 1.38 -5.78 12.50
C CYS A 70 0.58 -6.77 13.34
N ASP A 71 -0.50 -6.29 13.97
CA ASP A 71 -1.46 -7.18 14.63
C ASP A 71 -2.12 -8.10 13.60
N ASP A 72 -2.40 -9.35 13.98
CA ASP A 72 -2.95 -10.37 13.09
C ASP A 72 -4.24 -9.94 12.36
N GLU A 73 -5.09 -9.18 13.04
CA GLU A 73 -6.31 -8.61 12.45
C GLU A 73 -6.02 -7.67 11.29
N VAL A 74 -4.95 -6.87 11.39
CA VAL A 74 -4.53 -5.96 10.32
C VAL A 74 -3.93 -6.72 9.16
N SER A 75 -3.13 -7.75 9.44
CA SER A 75 -2.60 -8.65 8.41
C SER A 75 -3.73 -9.33 7.63
N ALA A 76 -4.72 -9.90 8.32
CA ALA A 76 -5.88 -10.50 7.68
C ALA A 76 -6.69 -9.49 6.86
N ALA A 77 -6.82 -8.24 7.35
CA ALA A 77 -7.49 -7.18 6.60
C ALA A 77 -6.72 -6.79 5.32
N LEU A 78 -5.39 -6.76 5.37
CA LEU A 78 -4.51 -6.53 4.21
C LEU A 78 -4.69 -7.62 3.16
N ASP A 79 -4.64 -8.89 3.56
CA ASP A 79 -4.85 -10.03 2.68
C ASP A 79 -6.24 -9.95 2.01
N ALA A 80 -7.28 -9.69 2.80
CA ALA A 80 -8.65 -9.54 2.29
C ALA A 80 -8.84 -8.33 1.35
N MET A 81 -8.00 -7.29 1.43
CA MET A 81 -7.98 -6.22 0.42
C MET A 81 -7.27 -6.64 -0.85
N GLY A 82 -6.16 -7.39 -0.74
CA GLY A 82 -5.47 -7.97 -1.89
C GLY A 82 -6.41 -8.80 -2.75
N GLU A 83 -7.14 -9.73 -2.11
CA GLU A 83 -8.13 -10.57 -2.80
C GLU A 83 -9.24 -9.76 -3.50
N ARG A 84 -9.68 -8.66 -2.88
CA ARG A 84 -10.69 -7.76 -3.47
C ARG A 84 -10.14 -7.01 -4.68
N ILE A 85 -8.90 -6.52 -4.61
CA ILE A 85 -8.23 -5.83 -5.73
C ILE A 85 -8.04 -6.81 -6.90
N ASP A 86 -7.62 -8.04 -6.63
CA ASP A 86 -7.44 -9.06 -7.67
C ASP A 86 -8.77 -9.50 -8.27
N PHE A 87 -9.85 -9.54 -7.48
CA PHE A 87 -11.20 -9.74 -7.99
C PHE A 87 -11.64 -8.59 -8.89
N GLU A 88 -11.51 -7.33 -8.45
CA GLU A 88 -11.88 -6.16 -9.25
C GLU A 88 -11.12 -6.13 -10.58
N ARG A 89 -9.81 -6.39 -10.55
CA ARG A 89 -8.98 -6.50 -11.76
C ARG A 89 -9.48 -7.58 -12.72
N ARG A 90 -9.94 -8.73 -12.21
CA ARG A 90 -10.52 -9.80 -13.05
C ARG A 90 -11.85 -9.37 -13.67
N VAL A 91 -12.68 -8.63 -12.93
CA VAL A 91 -13.94 -8.09 -13.43
C VAL A 91 -13.68 -7.06 -14.53
N ASP A 92 -12.69 -6.18 -14.36
CA ASP A 92 -12.29 -5.21 -15.39
C ASP A 92 -11.86 -5.90 -16.68
N ILE A 93 -10.99 -6.92 -16.57
CA ILE A 93 -10.56 -7.73 -17.73
C ILE A 93 -11.77 -8.35 -18.42
N LEU A 94 -12.72 -8.92 -17.66
CA LEU A 94 -13.91 -9.52 -18.24
C LEU A 94 -14.79 -8.49 -18.96
N SER A 95 -14.92 -7.29 -18.39
CA SER A 95 -15.66 -6.19 -19.01
C SER A 95 -15.03 -5.79 -20.34
N ASP A 96 -13.71 -5.61 -20.37
CA ASP A 96 -12.97 -5.28 -21.58
C ASP A 96 -13.11 -6.37 -22.66
N LEU A 97 -13.09 -7.64 -22.26
CA LEU A 97 -13.29 -8.77 -23.18
C LEU A 97 -14.71 -8.77 -23.77
N PHE A 98 -15.72 -8.43 -22.98
CA PHE A 98 -17.10 -8.35 -23.47
C PHE A 98 -17.30 -7.18 -24.44
N ASP A 99 -16.72 -6.02 -24.14
CA ASP A 99 -16.78 -4.84 -24.99
C ASP A 99 -16.07 -5.07 -26.34
N ASN A 100 -14.91 -5.74 -26.31
CA ASN A 100 -14.18 -6.15 -27.51
C ASN A 100 -14.84 -7.34 -28.23
N GLY A 101 -15.53 -8.21 -27.49
CA GLY A 101 -16.24 -9.40 -27.99
C GLY A 101 -17.59 -9.12 -28.65
N CYS A 102 -18.18 -7.94 -28.43
CA CYS A 102 -19.41 -7.48 -29.09
C CYS A 102 -19.27 -7.26 -30.61
N GLN A 103 -18.11 -7.54 -31.22
CA GLN A 103 -17.91 -7.54 -32.68
C GLN A 103 -18.03 -8.92 -33.35
N PHE A 104 -18.30 -10.01 -32.61
CA PHE A 104 -18.36 -11.37 -33.20
C PHE A 104 -19.80 -11.83 -33.50
N GLN A 105 -19.97 -12.39 -34.71
CA GLN A 105 -21.27 -12.72 -35.30
C GLN A 105 -21.88 -14.07 -34.86
N ASP A 106 -21.29 -14.84 -33.95
CA ASP A 106 -21.90 -16.09 -33.47
C ASP A 106 -21.56 -16.46 -32.01
N LYS A 107 -22.56 -17.01 -31.32
CA LYS A 107 -22.59 -17.23 -29.85
C LYS A 107 -21.72 -18.40 -29.36
N ALA A 108 -21.34 -19.34 -30.25
CA ALA A 108 -20.58 -20.53 -29.89
C ALA A 108 -19.07 -20.24 -29.68
N ASP A 109 -18.50 -19.31 -30.44
CA ASP A 109 -17.06 -18.98 -30.38
C ASP A 109 -16.68 -18.13 -29.16
N LEU A 110 -17.67 -17.47 -28.55
CA LEU A 110 -17.48 -16.59 -27.40
C LEU A 110 -17.10 -17.38 -26.12
N SER A 111 -17.76 -18.52 -25.89
CA SER A 111 -17.54 -19.32 -24.69
C SER A 111 -16.14 -19.95 -24.68
N ASP A 112 -15.69 -20.49 -25.81
CA ASP A 112 -14.42 -21.19 -25.91
C ASP A 112 -13.23 -20.23 -25.89
N SER A 113 -13.37 -19.03 -26.46
CA SER A 113 -12.35 -17.97 -26.44
C SER A 113 -12.16 -17.40 -25.02
N ILE A 114 -13.26 -17.15 -24.29
CA ILE A 114 -13.21 -16.71 -22.90
C ILE A 114 -12.62 -17.81 -22.00
N CYS A 115 -13.08 -19.07 -22.13
CA CYS A 115 -12.56 -20.18 -21.35
C CYS A 115 -11.07 -20.41 -21.57
N SER A 116 -10.56 -20.24 -22.80
CA SER A 116 -9.14 -20.40 -23.13
C SER A 116 -8.25 -19.29 -22.56
N GLN A 117 -8.78 -18.07 -22.42
CA GLN A 117 -8.06 -16.94 -21.81
C GLN A 117 -8.08 -16.97 -20.28
N LEU A 118 -8.97 -17.76 -19.67
CA LEU A 118 -9.04 -17.99 -18.23
C LEU A 118 -8.14 -19.14 -17.74
N VAL A 119 -7.50 -19.92 -18.64
CA VAL A 119 -6.67 -21.10 -18.29
C VAL A 119 -5.41 -20.74 -17.47
N GLY A 120 -5.07 -19.46 -17.33
CA GLY A 120 -3.98 -18.98 -16.47
C GLY A 120 -4.44 -18.26 -15.19
N VAL A 121 -5.75 -18.18 -14.92
CA VAL A 121 -6.30 -17.57 -13.70
C VAL A 121 -6.53 -18.70 -12.71
N GLU A 122 -5.56 -18.95 -11.83
CA GLU A 122 -5.70 -19.93 -10.75
C GLU A 122 -6.80 -19.47 -9.81
N LEU A 123 -7.99 -20.06 -9.96
CA LEU A 123 -9.05 -19.99 -8.96
C LEU A 123 -8.65 -20.94 -7.84
N VAL A 124 -7.87 -20.43 -6.88
CA VAL A 124 -7.69 -21.14 -5.61
C VAL A 124 -9.08 -21.26 -5.00
N SER A 125 -9.59 -22.48 -5.06
CA SER A 125 -10.84 -22.89 -4.46
C SER A 125 -10.44 -23.56 -3.16
N ASP A 126 -10.48 -22.84 -2.05
CA ASP A 126 -10.29 -23.45 -0.74
C ASP A 126 -11.60 -24.13 -0.31
N GLU A 127 -11.51 -25.43 -0.03
CA GLU A 127 -12.50 -26.21 0.73
C GLU A 127 -12.66 -25.73 2.17
#